data_AF-A0A418F0D7-F1
#
_entry.id   AF-A0A418F0D7-F1
#
_cell.length_a   1.000
_cell.length_b   1.000
_cell.length_c   1.000
_cell.angle_alpha   90.00
_cell.angle_beta   90.00
_cell.angle_gamma   90.00
#
_symmetry.space_group_name_H-M   'P 1'
#
loop_
_entity.id
_entity.type
_entity.pdbx_description
1 polymer ?
#
loop_
_entity_poly.entity_id
_entity_poly.type
_entity_poly.pdbx_seq_one_letter_code
_entity_poly.pdbx_strand_id
1 'polypeptide(L)' 'MVVDAGHVDIPTIFDAYKKSGDYGTAVEALLKQAILTLPRAFDDDSSASMTIDVLREMATQAGTGSTQRKQVHTRT' A
#
# COMPACT_ATOMS: atom_id res chain seq x y z
N MET A 1 -10.79 13.60 -16.28
CA MET A 1 -9.66 12.65 -16.35
C MET A 1 -9.33 12.28 -14.92
N VAL A 2 -9.67 11.06 -14.48
CA VAL A 2 -9.25 10.58 -13.17
C VAL A 2 -7.76 10.32 -13.29
N VAL A 3 -6.95 11.15 -12.66
CA VAL A 3 -5.51 10.91 -12.59
C VAL A 3 -5.36 9.69 -11.67
N ASP A 4 -4.98 8.55 -12.24
CA ASP A 4 -4.65 7.33 -11.49
C ASP A 4 -3.31 7.58 -10.77
N ALA A 5 -3.37 8.41 -9.74
CA ALA A 5 -2.25 8.71 -8.90
C ALA A 5 -2.01 7.46 -8.02
N GLY A 6 -1.05 6.62 -8.44
CA GLY A 6 -0.43 5.65 -7.55
C GLY A 6 -0.73 4.18 -7.76
N HIS A 7 -1.22 3.74 -8.93
CA HIS A 7 -1.20 2.30 -9.22
C HIS A 7 0.22 1.84 -9.58
N VAL A 8 0.99 1.48 -8.56
CA VAL A 8 2.22 0.72 -8.75
C VAL A 8 1.83 -0.75 -8.94
N ASP A 9 2.14 -1.31 -10.11
CA ASP A 9 1.79 -2.68 -10.42
C ASP A 9 2.71 -3.69 -9.70
N ILE A 10 2.18 -4.90 -9.46
CA ILE A 10 2.89 -5.98 -8.76
C ILE A 10 4.26 -6.31 -9.40
N PRO A 11 4.42 -6.32 -10.75
CA PRO A 11 5.71 -6.53 -11.39
C PRO A 11 6.76 -5.48 -11.01
N THR A 12 6.40 -4.19 -10.94
CA THR A 12 7.34 -3.13 -10.55
C THR A 12 7.83 -3.30 -9.12
N ILE A 13 6.93 -3.70 -8.20
CA ILE A 13 7.30 -3.99 -6.81
C ILE A 13 8.26 -5.18 -6.75
N PHE A 14 7.98 -6.23 -7.52
CA PHE A 14 8.81 -7.44 -7.52
C PHE A 14 10.21 -7.19 -8.09
N ASP A 15 10.34 -6.34 -9.11
CA ASP A 15 11.66 -5.98 -9.65
C ASP A 15 12.44 -5.04 -8.74
N ALA A 16 11.77 -4.13 -8.02
CA ALA A 16 12.39 -3.34 -6.95
C ALA A 16 12.85 -4.24 -5.79
N TYR A 17 12.06 -5.25 -5.43
CA TYR A 17 12.43 -6.27 -4.43
C TYR A 17 13.68 -7.05 -4.86
N LYS A 18 13.77 -7.53 -6.10
CA LYS A 18 14.96 -8.23 -6.59
C LYS A 18 16.24 -7.41 -6.49
N LYS A 19 16.14 -6.09 -6.65
CA LYS A 19 17.29 -5.16 -6.60
C LYS A 19 17.71 -4.83 -5.17
N SER A 20 16.74 -4.65 -4.28
CA SER A 20 16.97 -4.29 -2.87
C SER A 20 17.25 -5.50 -1.98
N GLY A 21 16.77 -6.69 -2.35
CA GLY A 21 16.79 -7.89 -1.52
C GLY A 21 15.80 -7.88 -0.37
N ASP A 22 15.02 -6.80 -0.21
CA ASP A 22 14.07 -6.61 0.90
C ASP A 22 12.76 -5.98 0.39
N TYR A 23 11.62 -6.62 0.67
CA TYR A 23 10.34 -6.19 0.12
C TYR A 23 9.86 -4.89 0.77
N GLY A 24 10.16 -4.67 2.06
CA GLY A 24 9.82 -3.43 2.76
C GLY A 24 10.50 -2.21 2.13
N THR A 25 11.79 -2.33 1.86
CA THR A 25 12.62 -1.31 1.20
C THR A 25 12.11 -1.02 -0.22
N ALA A 26 11.72 -2.05 -0.97
CA ALA A 26 11.14 -1.89 -2.30
C ALA A 26 9.82 -1.10 -2.27
N VAL A 27 8.92 -1.44 -1.34
CA VAL A 27 7.64 -0.73 -1.17
C VAL A 27 7.87 0.71 -0.71
N GLU A 28 8.78 0.96 0.23
CA GLU A 28 9.11 2.31 0.71
C GLU A 28 9.62 3.20 -0.43
N ALA A 29 10.53 2.69 -1.27
CA ALA A 29 11.07 3.43 -2.40
C ALA A 29 9.98 3.82 -3.41
N LEU A 30 9.06 2.89 -3.71
CA LEU A 30 7.95 3.12 -4.64
C LEU A 30 6.91 4.07 -4.04
N LEU A 31 6.63 3.97 -2.74
CA LEU A 31 5.74 4.90 -2.04
C LEU A 31 6.30 6.33 -2.07
N LYS A 32 7.61 6.51 -1.80
CA LYS A 32 8.27 7.81 -1.91
C LYS A 32 8.17 8.38 -3.33
N GLN A 33 8.38 7.56 -4.36
CA GLN A 33 8.22 7.98 -5.76
C GLN A 33 6.78 8.40 -6.06
N ALA A 34 5.78 7.64 -5.60
CA ALA A 34 4.38 7.97 -5.79
C ALA A 34 4.00 9.29 -5.11
N ILE A 35 4.45 9.51 -3.87
CA ILE A 35 4.20 10.75 -3.12
C ILE A 35 4.74 11.98 -3.86
N LEU A 36 5.95 11.89 -4.42
CA LEU A 36 6.55 12.99 -5.20
C LEU A 36 5.75 13.36 -6.46
N THR A 37 4.87 12.47 -6.93
CA THR A 37 4.00 12.72 -8.11
C THR A 37 2.62 13.26 -7.74
N LEU A 38 2.31 13.40 -6.44
CA LEU A 38 1.01 13.92 -6.00
C LEU A 38 0.94 15.45 -6.17
N PRO A 39 -0.18 15.99 -6.68
CA PRO A 39 -0.34 17.43 -6.90
C PRO A 39 -0.59 18.24 -5.62
N ARG A 40 -0.52 17.62 -4.44
CA ARG A 40 -0.66 18.26 -3.12
C ARG A 40 0.38 17.67 -2.16
N ALA A 41 0.71 18.42 -1.11
CA ALA A 41 1.46 17.88 0.02
C ALA A 41 0.73 16.64 0.56
N PHE A 42 1.48 15.55 0.69
CA PHE A 42 1.01 14.32 1.30
C PHE A 42 1.44 14.33 2.75
N ASP A 43 0.49 14.56 3.65
CA ASP A 43 0.67 14.37 5.08
C ASP A 43 0.15 12.96 5.43
N ASP A 44 1.05 12.09 5.87
CA ASP A 44 0.69 10.77 6.39
C ASP A 44 0.30 10.90 7.86
N ASP A 45 -1.00 11.03 8.12
CA ASP A 45 -1.56 11.11 9.47
C ASP A 45 -1.77 9.72 10.10
N SER A 46 -1.21 8.65 9.50
CA SER A 46 -1.35 7.29 10.02
C SER A 46 -0.74 7.17 11.41
N SER A 47 -1.57 6.87 12.39
CA SER A 47 -1.13 6.55 13.75
C SER A 47 -0.87 5.04 13.89
N ALA A 48 0.00 4.68 14.85
CA ALA A 48 0.20 3.27 15.20
C ALA A 48 -1.11 2.57 15.60
N SER A 49 -2.03 3.28 16.25
CA SER A 49 -3.38 2.78 16.57
C SER A 49 -4.19 2.44 15.31
N MET A 50 -4.19 3.32 14.30
CA MET A 50 -4.88 3.05 13.03
C MET A 50 -4.29 1.82 12.34
N THR A 51 -2.97 1.66 12.35
CA THR A 51 -2.32 0.45 11.81
C THR A 51 -2.79 -0.80 12.53
N ILE A 52 -2.86 -0.78 13.86
CA ILE A 52 -3.31 -1.91 14.67
C ILE A 52 -4.78 -2.26 14.38
N ASP A 53 -5.64 -1.27 14.24
CA ASP A 53 -7.07 -1.49 13.99
C ASP A 53 -7.30 -2.14 12.61
N VAL A 54 -6.59 -1.68 11.58
CA VAL A 54 -6.61 -2.31 10.24
C VAL A 54 -6.13 -3.76 10.31
N LEU A 55 -5.02 -4.04 11.02
CA LEU A 55 -4.50 -5.40 11.15
C LEU A 55 -5.49 -6.33 11.87
N ARG A 56 -6.16 -5.83 12.92
CA ARG A 56 -7.21 -6.57 13.65
C ARG A 56 -8.38 -6.88 12.75
N GLU A 57 -8.87 -5.91 11.97
CA GLU A 57 -9.96 -6.15 11.03
C GLU A 57 -9.57 -7.22 10.00
N MET A 58 -8.40 -7.11 9.37
CA MET A 58 -7.92 -8.10 8.41
C MET A 58 -7.83 -9.51 9.00
N ALA A 59 -7.48 -9.64 10.28
CA ALA A 59 -7.41 -10.93 10.95
C ALA A 59 -8.79 -11.60 11.07
N THR A 60 -9.87 -10.82 11.21
CA THR A 60 -11.25 -11.33 11.26
C THR A 60 -11.81 -11.74 9.89
N GLN A 61 -11.26 -11.22 8.80
CA GLN A 61 -11.76 -11.51 7.46
C GLN A 61 -11.31 -12.92 7.02
N ALA A 62 -12.26 -13.86 6.94
CA ALA A 62 -12.04 -15.25 6.54
C ALA A 62 -13.03 -15.73 5.46
N GLY A 63 -12.82 -16.94 4.95
CA GLY A 63 -13.66 -17.56 3.92
C GLY A 63 -13.41 -17.06 2.51
N THR A 64 -14.28 -17.47 1.58
CA THR A 64 -14.17 -17.14 0.16
C THR A 64 -14.11 -15.62 -0.06
N GLY A 65 -13.16 -15.18 -0.90
CA GLY A 65 -12.93 -13.77 -1.21
C GLY A 65 -12.25 -12.96 -0.10
N SER A 66 -11.85 -13.56 1.03
CA SER A 66 -11.16 -12.82 2.10
C SER A 66 -9.84 -12.20 1.65
N THR A 67 -9.08 -12.87 0.78
CA THR A 67 -7.84 -12.32 0.19
C THR A 67 -8.08 -11.00 -0.53
N GLN A 68 -9.14 -10.92 -1.34
CA GLN A 68 -9.47 -9.71 -2.08
C GLN A 68 -9.94 -8.59 -1.14
N ARG A 69 -10.74 -8.92 -0.12
CA ARG A 69 -11.20 -7.93 0.87
C ARG A 69 -10.03 -7.29 1.65
N LYS A 70 -9.01 -8.08 2.00
CA LYS A 70 -7.79 -7.59 2.66
C LYS A 70 -6.96 -6.67 1.76
N GLN A 71 -7.02 -6.83 0.45
CA GLN A 71 -6.31 -5.97 -0.51
C GLN A 71 -7.01 -4.63 -0.77
N VAL A 72 -8.34 -4.55 -0.57
CA VAL A 72 -9.16 -3.37 -0.96
C VAL A 72 -9.41 -2.42 0.21
N HIS A 73 -9.31 -2.87 1.46
CA HIS A 73 -9.67 -2.08 2.64
C HIS A 73 -8.79 -0.83 2.89
N THR A 74 -7.70 -0.62 2.16
CA THR A 74 -6.85 0.58 2.27
C THR A 74 -7.36 1.80 1.48
N ARG A 75 -8.65 1.86 1.10
CA ARG A 75 -9.22 2.88 0.19
C ARG A 75 -10.39 3.73 0.72
N THR A 76 -10.69 3.69 2.01
CA THR A 76 -11.68 4.59 2.65
C THR A 76 -11.01 5.42 3.72
#